data_AF-A0A3B1DC22-F1
#
_entry.id   AF-A0A3B1DC22-F1
#
_cell.length_a   1.000
_cell.length_b   1.000
_cell.length_c   1.000
_cell.angle_alpha   90.00
_cell.angle_beta   90.00
_cell.angle_gamma   90.00
#
_symmetry.space_group_name_H-M   'P 1'
#
loop_
_entity.id
_entity.type
_entity.pdbx_description
1 polymer ?
#
loop_
_entity_poly.entity_id
_entity_poly.type
_entity_poly.pdbx_seq_one_letter_code
_entity_poly.pdbx_strand_id
1 'polypeptide(L)'
;FKSGSVPFHLKTKEFYREIRDILSPEGVVASNLYGKTNLLKPGDRTTFASVFSGLYFFEDPEQVATVLIATDQEHSFSDMDLKASARNFAEGMPFSMPEMANMYKPDFLADITGKVFSDDFSKRDFSQAVDDNNTHRGKSLYPIKSHA
;
A
#
# COMPACT_ATOMS: atom_id res chain seq x y z
N PHE A 1 -10.51 -13.05 11.54
CA PHE A 1 -10.02 -12.25 10.40
C PHE A 1 -10.66 -12.77 9.12
N LYS A 2 -11.48 -11.97 8.42
CA LYS A 2 -11.97 -12.33 7.08
C LYS A 2 -10.92 -11.88 6.07
N SER A 3 -10.35 -12.82 5.34
CA SER A 3 -9.10 -12.76 4.56
C SER A 3 -9.13 -11.89 3.29
N GLY A 4 -9.99 -10.87 3.21
CA GLY A 4 -10.27 -10.17 1.94
C GLY A 4 -9.71 -8.76 1.82
N SER A 5 -9.24 -8.14 2.91
CA SER A 5 -8.82 -6.73 2.90
C SER A 5 -7.82 -6.44 4.00
N VAL A 6 -6.82 -5.59 3.70
CA VAL A 6 -5.92 -5.04 4.72
C VAL A 6 -6.76 -4.32 5.79
N PRO A 7 -6.58 -4.62 7.09
CA PRO A 7 -7.25 -3.91 8.17
C PRO A 7 -7.01 -2.41 8.12
N PHE A 8 -8.02 -1.58 8.36
CA PHE A 8 -7.93 -0.11 8.21
C PHE A 8 -6.75 0.52 8.96
N HIS A 9 -6.46 0.08 10.19
CA HIS A 9 -5.36 0.60 11.00
C HIS A 9 -3.96 0.28 10.44
N LEU A 10 -3.84 -0.64 9.48
CA LEU A 10 -2.61 -0.90 8.74
C LEU A 10 -2.55 -0.11 7.42
N LYS A 11 -3.45 0.87 7.25
CA LYS A 11 -3.62 1.66 6.02
C LYS A 11 -3.60 3.16 6.26
N THR A 12 -3.23 3.61 7.46
CA THR A 12 -3.29 5.01 7.88
C THR A 12 -1.94 5.69 7.66
N LYS A 13 -1.99 7.02 7.54
CA LYS A 13 -0.80 7.87 7.45
C LYS A 13 0.14 7.66 8.64
N GLU A 14 -0.42 7.49 9.83
CA GLU A 14 0.31 7.28 11.08
C GLU A 14 1.11 5.97 11.03
N PHE A 15 0.44 4.86 10.68
CA PHE A 15 1.10 3.57 10.51
C PHE A 15 2.20 3.60 9.45
N TYR A 16 1.94 4.23 8.30
CA TYR A 16 2.96 4.33 7.24
C TYR A 16 4.14 5.23 7.62
N ARG A 17 3.94 6.25 8.45
CA ARG A 17 5.05 7.04 9.01
C ARG A 17 5.94 6.20 9.92
N GLU A 18 5.34 5.37 10.79
CA GLU A 18 6.12 4.46 11.63
C GLU A 18 6.94 3.47 10.78
N ILE A 19 6.37 2.94 9.69
CA ILE A 19 7.12 2.12 8.73
C ILE A 19 8.27 2.90 8.12
N ARG A 20 7.99 4.11 7.60
CA ARG A 20 8.99 4.96 6.97
C ARG A 20 10.17 5.25 7.90
N ASP A 21 9.89 5.52 9.17
CA ASP A 21 10.91 5.87 10.18
C ASP A 21 11.82 4.68 10.55
N ILE A 22 11.43 3.44 10.25
CA ILE A 22 12.26 2.23 10.45
C ILE A 22 12.90 1.69 9.17
N LEU A 23 12.54 2.21 8.00
CA LEU A 23 13.16 1.80 6.73
C LEU A 23 14.63 2.24 6.71
N SER A 24 15.48 1.42 6.07
CA SER A 24 16.81 1.87 5.69
C SER A 24 16.71 3.01 4.66
N PRO A 25 17.79 3.79 4.43
CA PRO A 25 17.76 4.89 3.45
C PRO A 25 17.32 4.47 2.03
N GLU A 26 17.63 3.23 1.63
CA GLU A 26 17.21 2.67 0.34
C GLU A 26 16.02 1.68 0.48
N GLY A 27 15.39 1.65 1.65
CA GLY A 27 14.28 0.76 1.94
C GLY A 27 13.04 1.08 1.09
N VAL A 28 12.24 0.05 0.88
CA VAL A 28 10.95 0.14 0.19
C VAL A 28 9.90 -0.57 1.04
N VAL A 29 8.67 -0.05 1.01
CA VAL A 29 7.50 -0.77 1.53
C VAL A 29 6.63 -1.17 0.35
N ALA A 30 6.07 -2.38 0.40
CA ALA A 30 5.13 -2.87 -0.59
C ALA A 30 3.78 -3.22 0.05
N SER A 31 2.69 -2.87 -0.63
CA SER A 31 1.33 -3.19 -0.20
C SER A 31 0.51 -3.71 -1.38
N ASN A 32 -0.20 -4.81 -1.17
CA ASN A 32 -1.14 -5.33 -2.15
C ASN A 32 -2.50 -4.66 -1.95
N LEU A 33 -2.88 -3.79 -2.88
CA LEU A 33 -4.19 -3.16 -2.94
C LEU A 33 -5.15 -4.09 -3.67
N TYR A 34 -5.75 -5.01 -2.91
CA TYR A 34 -6.70 -5.98 -3.43
C TYR A 34 -8.15 -5.47 -3.30
N GLY A 35 -8.93 -5.57 -4.37
CA GLY A 35 -10.37 -5.37 -4.30
C GLY A 35 -11.02 -5.14 -5.65
N LYS A 36 -11.98 -6.00 -6.00
CA LYS A 36 -12.74 -5.95 -7.27
C LYS A 36 -13.44 -4.61 -7.54
N THR A 37 -13.77 -3.85 -6.50
CA THR A 37 -14.56 -2.62 -6.64
C THR A 37 -13.73 -1.35 -6.77
N ASN A 38 -12.39 -1.41 -6.67
CA ASN A 38 -11.46 -0.26 -6.76
C ASN A 38 -11.75 0.97 -5.84
N LEU A 39 -12.82 0.98 -5.06
CA LEU A 39 -13.32 2.18 -4.34
C LEU A 39 -12.34 2.75 -3.32
N LEU A 40 -11.54 1.90 -2.66
CA LEU A 40 -10.59 2.34 -1.64
C LEU A 40 -9.19 2.61 -2.22
N LYS A 41 -8.89 2.12 -3.43
CA LYS A 41 -7.56 2.27 -4.05
C LYS A 41 -7.14 3.75 -4.17
N PRO A 42 -8.01 4.71 -4.55
CA PRO A 42 -7.61 6.13 -4.56
C PRO A 42 -7.19 6.66 -3.18
N GLY A 43 -7.92 6.30 -2.11
CA GLY A 43 -7.54 6.70 -0.75
C GLY A 43 -6.23 6.05 -0.29
N ASP A 44 -5.99 4.80 -0.67
CA ASP A 44 -4.72 4.12 -0.43
C ASP A 44 -3.56 4.86 -1.10
N ARG A 45 -3.70 5.18 -2.39
CA ARG A 45 -2.71 5.92 -3.17
C ARG A 45 -2.41 7.28 -2.52
N THR A 46 -3.44 8.05 -2.17
CA THR A 46 -3.25 9.36 -1.50
C THR A 46 -2.59 9.21 -0.15
N THR A 47 -2.92 8.18 0.62
CA THR A 47 -2.33 8.00 1.95
C THR A 47 -0.84 7.71 1.86
N PHE A 48 -0.43 6.81 0.97
CA PHE A 48 0.99 6.56 0.68
C PHE A 48 1.71 7.83 0.16
N ALA A 49 1.09 8.56 -0.77
CA ALA A 49 1.65 9.80 -1.33
C ALA A 49 1.82 10.92 -0.30
N SER A 50 1.07 10.86 0.81
CA SER A 50 1.20 11.82 1.91
C SER A 50 2.38 11.52 2.86
N VAL A 51 3.04 10.38 2.68
CA VAL A 51 4.11 9.86 3.56
C VAL A 51 5.43 9.66 2.82
N PHE A 52 5.39 9.09 1.60
CA PHE A 52 6.56 8.73 0.81
C PHE A 52 6.72 9.63 -0.42
N SER A 53 7.95 9.89 -0.84
CA SER A 53 8.25 10.75 -2.00
C SER A 53 8.14 10.03 -3.36
N GLY A 54 8.34 8.71 -3.39
CA GLY A 54 8.29 7.89 -4.61
C GLY A 54 7.27 6.76 -4.50
N LEU A 55 6.41 6.62 -5.52
CA LEU A 55 5.41 5.55 -5.60
C LEU A 55 5.47 4.86 -6.97
N TYR A 56 5.32 3.54 -6.95
CA TYR A 56 5.24 2.69 -8.14
C TYR A 56 4.06 1.74 -8.02
N PHE A 57 3.33 1.54 -9.12
CA PHE A 57 2.12 0.72 -9.14
C PHE A 57 2.21 -0.35 -10.21
N PHE A 58 2.00 -1.61 -9.83
CA PHE A 58 1.96 -2.74 -10.75
C PHE A 58 0.58 -3.36 -10.65
N GLU A 59 -0.24 -3.19 -11.69
CA GLU A 59 -1.62 -3.68 -11.70
C GLU A 59 -1.77 -4.87 -12.63
N ASP A 60 -2.41 -5.93 -12.11
CA ASP A 60 -2.70 -7.12 -12.88
C ASP A 60 -3.67 -6.82 -14.04
N PRO A 61 -3.68 -7.63 -15.12
CA PRO A 61 -4.55 -7.39 -16.26
C PRO A 61 -6.05 -7.37 -15.93
N GLU A 62 -6.48 -8.06 -14.87
CA GLU A 62 -7.88 -8.08 -14.42
C GLU A 62 -8.24 -6.88 -13.52
N GLN A 63 -7.26 -6.02 -13.19
CA GLN A 63 -7.41 -4.83 -12.34
C GLN A 63 -7.92 -5.13 -10.92
N VAL A 64 -7.72 -6.36 -10.45
CA VAL A 64 -8.16 -6.83 -9.14
C VAL A 64 -7.13 -6.49 -8.06
N ALA A 65 -5.84 -6.61 -8.39
CA ALA A 65 -4.73 -6.44 -7.48
C ALA A 65 -3.74 -5.41 -8.04
N THR A 66 -3.46 -4.38 -7.24
CA THR A 66 -2.38 -3.44 -7.52
C THR A 66 -1.32 -3.59 -6.45
N VAL A 67 -0.11 -4.02 -6.83
CA VAL A 67 1.05 -3.94 -5.95
C VAL A 67 1.56 -2.51 -5.97
N LEU A 68 1.45 -1.82 -4.84
CA LEU A 68 1.99 -0.49 -4.62
C LEU A 68 3.34 -0.64 -3.92
N ILE A 69 4.38 -0.03 -4.47
CA ILE A 69 5.70 0.12 -3.83
C ILE A 69 5.90 1.59 -3.50
N ALA A 70 6.31 1.88 -2.27
CA ALA A 70 6.61 3.23 -1.81
C ALA A 70 8.01 3.33 -1.22
N THR A 71 8.67 4.46 -1.43
CA THR A 71 10.05 4.70 -1.01
C THR A 71 10.35 6.20 -0.88
N ASP A 72 11.40 6.53 -0.14
CA ASP A 72 11.95 7.89 -0.06
C ASP A 72 13.29 8.04 -0.77
N GLN A 73 13.69 7.07 -1.59
CA GLN A 73 14.88 7.18 -2.42
C GLN A 73 14.84 8.43 -3.29
N GLU A 74 15.95 9.17 -3.34
CA GLU A 74 16.08 10.38 -4.16
C GLU A 74 15.98 10.07 -5.66
N HIS A 75 16.44 8.89 -6.07
CA HIS A 75 16.40 8.46 -7.45
C HIS A 75 15.03 7.87 -7.80
N SER A 76 14.38 8.41 -8.84
CA SER A 76 13.17 7.86 -9.41
C SER A 76 13.48 6.93 -10.59
N PHE A 77 12.75 5.83 -10.67
CA PHE A 77 12.89 4.85 -11.75
C PHE A 77 11.84 5.10 -12.83
N SER A 78 12.28 5.26 -14.07
CA SER A 78 11.37 5.32 -15.21
C SER A 78 10.86 3.92 -15.60
N ASP A 79 9.83 3.88 -16.44
CA ASP A 79 9.37 2.63 -17.08
C ASP A 79 10.51 1.89 -17.79
N MET A 80 11.43 2.64 -18.43
CA MET A 80 12.59 2.05 -19.10
C MET A 80 13.57 1.45 -18.11
N ASP A 81 13.82 2.11 -16.98
CA ASP A 81 14.71 1.62 -15.93
C ASP A 81 14.17 0.33 -15.30
N LEU A 82 12.87 0.29 -14.99
CA LEU A 82 12.21 -0.90 -14.45
C LEU A 82 12.29 -2.08 -15.43
N LYS A 83 11.99 -1.84 -16.72
CA LYS A 83 12.11 -2.87 -17.76
C LYS A 83 13.55 -3.32 -17.99
N ALA A 84 14.52 -2.43 -17.83
CA ALA A 84 15.92 -2.78 -17.91
C ALA A 84 16.37 -3.65 -16.74
N SER A 85 16.00 -3.26 -15.53
CA SER A 85 16.29 -3.99 -14.29
C SER A 85 15.66 -5.39 -14.29
N ALA A 86 14.43 -5.51 -14.78
CA ALA A 86 13.71 -6.78 -14.86
C ALA A 86 14.43 -7.88 -15.66
N ARG A 87 15.30 -7.51 -16.61
CA ARG A 87 16.11 -8.45 -17.40
C ARG A 87 17.27 -9.07 -16.61
N ASN A 88 17.62 -8.51 -15.46
CA ASN A 88 18.73 -8.98 -14.63
C ASN A 88 18.30 -10.11 -13.67
N PHE A 89 17.01 -10.43 -13.58
CA PHE A 89 16.51 -11.49 -12.73
C PHE A 89 16.71 -12.86 -13.36
N ALA A 90 17.09 -13.84 -12.53
CA ALA A 90 17.44 -15.18 -12.99
C ALA A 90 16.26 -15.90 -13.66
N GLU A 91 16.58 -16.66 -14.71
CA GLU A 91 15.67 -17.64 -15.29
C GLU A 91 15.32 -18.72 -14.24
N GLY A 92 14.06 -19.14 -14.17
CA GLY A 92 13.59 -20.17 -13.23
C GLY A 92 12.77 -19.67 -12.03
N MET A 93 12.52 -18.36 -11.92
CA MET A 93 11.47 -17.87 -11.01
C MET A 93 10.09 -18.36 -11.45
N PRO A 94 9.12 -18.54 -10.52
CA PRO A 94 7.77 -18.98 -10.86
C PRO A 94 6.96 -17.92 -11.63
N PHE A 95 7.55 -16.76 -11.91
CA PHE A 95 6.97 -15.65 -12.66
C PHE A 95 8.05 -14.94 -13.48
N SER A 96 7.65 -14.27 -14.56
CA SER A 96 8.53 -13.49 -15.42
C SER A 96 8.63 -12.04 -14.92
N MET A 97 9.82 -11.63 -14.48
CA MET A 97 10.05 -10.24 -14.08
C MET A 97 9.86 -9.24 -15.23
N PRO A 98 10.25 -9.54 -16.50
CA PRO A 98 9.87 -8.70 -17.63
C PRO A 98 8.35 -8.53 -17.80
N GLU A 99 7.56 -9.57 -17.56
CA GLU A 99 6.09 -9.45 -17.59
C GLU A 99 5.57 -8.57 -16.45
N MET A 100 6.13 -8.73 -15.23
CA MET A 100 5.79 -7.88 -14.10
C MET A 100 6.10 -6.41 -14.36
N ALA A 101 7.25 -6.10 -14.97
CA ALA A 101 7.61 -4.72 -15.32
C ALA A 101 6.62 -4.09 -16.32
N ASN A 102 6.03 -4.87 -17.22
CA ASN A 102 5.00 -4.39 -18.14
C ASN A 102 3.65 -4.07 -17.45
N MET A 103 3.46 -4.50 -16.21
CA MET A 103 2.28 -4.16 -15.40
C MET A 103 2.38 -2.78 -14.74
N TYR A 104 3.52 -2.08 -14.89
CA TYR A 104 3.72 -0.76 -14.32
C TYR A 104 2.72 0.28 -14.86
N LYS A 105 2.11 1.05 -13.94
CA LYS A 105 1.10 2.08 -14.20
C LYS A 105 1.58 3.45 -13.71
N PRO A 106 2.46 4.15 -14.45
CA PRO A 106 2.94 5.47 -14.05
C PRO A 106 1.80 6.51 -13.96
N ASP A 107 0.76 6.36 -14.79
CA ASP A 107 -0.39 7.29 -14.82
C ASP A 107 -1.18 7.34 -13.51
N PHE A 108 -1.05 6.33 -12.64
CA PHE A 108 -1.72 6.32 -11.33
C PHE A 108 -1.21 7.43 -10.40
N LEU A 109 -0.03 7.99 -10.66
CA LEU A 109 0.48 9.17 -9.97
C LEU A 109 -0.32 10.43 -10.29
N ALA A 110 -0.87 10.53 -11.49
CA ALA A 110 -1.66 11.70 -11.92
C ALA A 110 -3.09 11.70 -11.32
N ASP A 111 -3.55 10.55 -10.82
CA ASP A 111 -4.90 10.34 -10.30
C ASP A 111 -4.95 10.22 -8.76
N ILE A 112 -4.03 10.92 -8.07
CA ILE A 112 -4.02 10.97 -6.61
C ILE A 112 -5.06 12.00 -6.13
N THR A 113 -6.31 11.53 -5.97
CA THR A 113 -7.47 12.39 -5.66
C THR A 113 -8.28 11.93 -4.43
N GLY A 114 -7.95 10.76 -3.87
CA GLY A 114 -8.66 10.19 -2.72
C GLY A 114 -8.41 10.94 -1.40
N LYS A 115 -9.25 10.69 -0.39
CA LYS A 115 -9.00 11.18 0.98
C LYS A 115 -7.88 10.38 1.63
N VAL A 116 -6.97 11.06 2.35
CA VAL A 116 -5.96 10.41 3.19
C VAL A 116 -6.66 9.67 4.33
N PHE A 117 -6.25 8.43 4.57
CA PHE A 117 -6.66 7.67 5.74
C PHE A 117 -5.78 8.06 6.93
N SER A 118 -6.41 8.46 8.02
CA SER A 118 -5.74 8.76 9.29
C SER A 118 -6.46 8.03 10.41
N ASP A 119 -5.73 7.74 11.47
CA ASP A 119 -6.32 7.33 12.75
C ASP A 119 -6.07 8.36 13.85
N ASP A 120 -6.86 8.27 14.92
CA ASP A 120 -6.86 9.16 16.07
C ASP A 120 -6.56 8.42 17.38
N PHE A 121 -5.86 7.27 17.31
CA PHE A 121 -5.57 6.48 18.50
C PHE A 121 -4.67 7.27 19.46
N SER A 122 -5.18 7.56 20.66
CA SER A 122 -4.28 7.87 21.77
C SER A 122 -3.52 6.59 22.16
N LYS A 123 -2.27 6.71 22.63
CA LYS A 123 -1.46 5.53 23.06
C LYS A 123 -2.20 4.61 24.05
N ARG A 124 -3.11 5.17 24.85
CA ARG A 124 -3.94 4.44 25.81
C ARG A 124 -5.05 3.65 25.12
N ASP A 125 -5.70 4.25 24.13
CA ASP A 125 -6.79 3.64 23.37
C ASP A 125 -6.27 2.52 22.45
N PHE A 126 -5.02 2.61 21.99
CA PHE A 126 -4.41 1.58 21.14
C PHE A 126 -4.27 0.23 21.84
N SER A 127 -3.67 0.19 23.04
CA SER A 127 -3.48 -1.07 23.77
C SER A 127 -4.82 -1.73 24.10
N GLN A 128 -5.79 -0.93 24.53
CA GLN A 128 -7.14 -1.40 24.84
C GLN A 128 -7.87 -1.91 23.59
N ALA A 129 -7.79 -1.18 22.47
CA ALA A 129 -8.39 -1.62 21.21
C ALA A 129 -7.75 -2.89 20.64
N VAL A 130 -6.43 -3.08 20.82
CA VAL A 130 -5.72 -4.31 20.43
C VAL A 130 -6.19 -5.49 21.26
N ASP A 131 -6.26 -5.32 22.59
CA ASP A 131 -6.72 -6.38 23.50
C ASP A 131 -8.19 -6.76 23.24
N ASP A 132 -9.05 -5.77 23.04
CA ASP A 132 -10.47 -5.98 22.74
C ASP A 132 -10.66 -6.74 21.42
N ASN A 133 -9.92 -6.39 20.36
CA ASN A 133 -10.03 -7.08 19.07
C ASN A 133 -9.42 -8.48 19.05
N ASN A 134 -8.39 -8.73 19.86
CA ASN A 134 -7.78 -10.05 19.98
C ASN A 134 -8.62 -11.01 20.84
N THR A 135 -9.41 -10.48 21.78
CA THR A 135 -10.23 -11.29 22.70
C THR A 135 -11.67 -11.48 22.24
N HIS A 136 -12.26 -10.54 21.47
CA HIS A 136 -13.67 -10.61 21.09
C HIS A 136 -13.87 -11.19 19.68
N ARG A 137 -14.59 -12.32 19.58
CA ARG A 137 -15.03 -12.93 18.29
C ARG A 137 -16.24 -12.22 17.64
N GLY A 138 -16.57 -11.00 18.08
CA GLY A 138 -17.72 -10.20 17.65
C GLY A 138 -17.36 -8.99 16.78
N LYS A 139 -18.37 -8.22 16.34
CA LYS A 139 -18.24 -7.04 15.44
C LYS A 139 -17.09 -6.14 15.88
N SER A 140 -16.10 -5.99 15.01
CA SER A 140 -14.94 -5.11 15.18
C SER A 140 -15.37 -3.70 15.61
N LEU A 141 -14.86 -3.23 16.75
CA LEU A 141 -15.16 -1.93 17.35
C LEU A 141 -14.47 -0.75 16.64
N TYR A 142 -13.74 -0.99 15.55
CA TYR A 142 -13.14 0.12 14.81
C TYR A 142 -14.25 1.04 14.29
N PRO A 143 -14.20 2.36 14.58
CA PRO A 143 -15.13 3.31 14.03
C PRO A 143 -14.85 3.43 12.53
N ILE A 144 -15.49 2.59 11.71
CA ILE A 144 -15.52 2.77 10.27
C ILE A 144 -16.44 3.96 10.01
N LYS A 145 -15.88 5.17 10.06
CA LYS A 145 -16.55 6.38 9.57
C LYS A 145 -15.90 6.78 8.26
N SER A 146 -16.42 6.25 7.16
CA SER A 146 -16.30 6.94 5.88
C SER A 146 -17.31 8.09 5.91
N HIS A 147 -16.85 9.31 6.13
CA HIS A 147 -17.68 10.46 5.83
C HIS A 147 -17.81 10.55 4.30
N ALA A 148 -18.99 10.18 3.82
CA ALA A 148 -19.48 10.46 2.47
C ALA A 148 -19.28 11.95 2.16
#